data_AF-A0A661E4G6-F1
#
_entry.id   AF-A0A661E4G6-F1
#
_cell.length_a   1.000
_cell.length_b   1.000
_cell.length_c   1.000
_cell.angle_alpha   90.00
_cell.angle_beta   90.00
_cell.angle_gamma   90.00
#
_symmetry.space_group_name_H-M   'P 1'
#
loop_
_entity.id
_entity.type
_entity.pdbx_description
1 polymer ?
#
loop_
_entity_poly.entity_id
_entity_poly.type
_entity_poly.pdbx_seq_one_letter_code
_entity_poly.pdbx_strand_id
1 'polypeptide(L)' 'MDNNSNEEKKIFLIDTNVLMHDPTSIFRFSEHDIYIPMTVLEELDAGKKGVSDVARNARQASRFIDQLMEHNHCDIS' A
#
# COMPACT_ATOMS: atom_id res chain seq x y z
N MET A 1 -1.35 -31.98 -22.85
CA MET A 1 -2.08 -30.69 -22.90
C MET A 1 -1.90 -30.13 -21.52
N ASP A 2 -0.79 -29.43 -21.36
CA ASP A 2 -0.21 -29.17 -20.05
C ASP A 2 -0.66 -27.76 -19.69
N ASN A 3 -1.82 -27.68 -19.05
CA ASN A 3 -2.39 -26.43 -18.56
C ASN A 3 -1.62 -26.01 -17.31
N ASN A 4 -0.42 -25.48 -17.50
CA ASN A 4 0.27 -24.78 -16.43
C ASN A 4 -0.29 -23.36 -16.38
N SER A 5 -1.51 -23.22 -15.85
CA SER A 5 -2.04 -21.94 -15.42
C SER A 5 -1.34 -21.55 -14.12
N ASN A 6 -0.07 -21.17 -14.26
CA ASN A 6 0.62 -20.40 -13.24
C ASN A 6 -0.05 -19.02 -13.29
N GLU A 7 -1.13 -18.84 -12.54
CA GLU A 7 -1.60 -17.49 -12.21
C GLU A 7 -0.47 -16.86 -11.40
N GLU A 8 0.48 -16.27 -12.12
CA GLU A 8 1.61 -15.55 -11.56
C GLU A 8 1.03 -14.54 -10.59
N LYS A 9 1.24 -14.76 -9.29
CA LYS A 9 0.98 -13.75 -8.27
C LYS A 9 1.75 -12.50 -8.66
N LYS A 10 1.05 -11.53 -9.21
CA LYS A 10 1.63 -10.26 -9.64
C LYS A 10 1.90 -9.45 -8.39
N ILE A 11 3.17 -9.17 -8.15
CA ILE A 11 3.58 -8.26 -7.08
C ILE A 11 3.36 -6.84 -7.58
N PHE A 12 2.60 -6.05 -6.84
CA PHE A 12 2.39 -4.64 -7.15
C PHE A 12 3.35 -3.79 -6.33
N LEU A 13 4.11 -2.95 -7.04
CA LEU A 13 4.90 -1.90 -6.43
C LEU A 13 4.00 -0.68 -6.24
N ILE A 14 3.81 -0.26 -4.99
CA ILE A 14 3.03 0.94 -4.70
C ILE A 14 3.95 2.16 -4.76
N ASP A 15 3.52 3.19 -5.49
CA ASP A 15 4.14 4.51 -5.56
C ASP A 15 3.48 5.45 -4.55
N THR A 16 4.27 6.24 -3.84
CA THR A 16 3.80 7.26 -2.90
C THR A 16 2.85 8.26 -3.55
N ASN A 17 3.08 8.64 -4.81
CA ASN A 17 2.23 9.61 -5.51
C ASN A 17 0.79 9.11 -5.65
N VAL A 18 0.62 7.81 -5.93
CA VAL A 18 -0.70 7.20 -6.03
C VAL A 18 -1.40 7.22 -4.67
N LEU A 19 -0.68 6.90 -3.59
CA LEU A 19 -1.21 6.96 -2.22
C LEU A 19 -1.54 8.37 -1.76
N MET A 20 -0.72 9.35 -2.17
CA MET A 20 -0.88 10.78 -1.86
C MET A 20 -2.10 11.39 -2.57
N HIS A 21 -2.47 10.89 -3.74
CA HIS A 21 -3.67 11.32 -4.46
C HIS A 21 -4.90 10.48 -4.11
N ASP A 22 -4.73 9.16 -3.93
CA ASP A 22 -5.78 8.22 -3.56
C ASP A 22 -5.27 7.19 -2.52
N PRO A 23 -5.56 7.40 -1.22
CA PRO A 23 -5.16 6.46 -0.18
C PRO A 23 -5.94 5.13 -0.25
N THR A 24 -7.09 5.09 -0.95
CA THR A 24 -7.91 3.87 -1.07
C THR A 24 -7.40 2.90 -2.13
N SER A 25 -6.43 3.33 -2.94
CA SER A 25 -5.79 2.50 -3.96
C SER A 25 -5.25 1.20 -3.37
N ILE A 26 -4.70 1.22 -2.15
CA ILE A 26 -4.16 0.05 -1.46
C ILE A 26 -5.19 -1.08 -1.25
N PHE A 27 -6.47 -0.74 -1.05
CA PHE A 27 -7.55 -1.73 -0.86
C PHE A 27 -8.02 -2.35 -2.18
N ARG A 28 -7.73 -1.72 -3.32
CA ARG A 28 -8.07 -2.27 -4.65
C ARG A 28 -7.17 -3.43 -5.04
N PHE A 29 -6.07 -3.63 -4.32
CA PHE A 29 -5.10 -4.70 -4.57
C PHE A 29 -5.29 -5.90 -3.63
N SER A 30 -6.48 -6.11 -3.04
CA SER A 30 -6.72 -7.13 -2.00
C SER A 30 -6.38 -8.57 -2.38
N GLU A 31 -6.32 -8.90 -3.68
CA GLU A 31 -5.91 -10.23 -4.17
C GLU A 31 -4.41 -10.36 -4.46
N HIS A 32 -3.64 -9.27 -4.37
CA HIS A 32 -2.25 -9.23 -4.82
C HIS A 32 -1.25 -8.89 -3.71
N ASP A 33 -0.06 -9.45 -3.82
CA ASP A 33 1.04 -9.15 -2.90
C ASP A 33 1.56 -7.73 -3.14
N ILE A 34 1.48 -6.89 -2.10
CA ILE A 34 1.90 -5.48 -2.15
C ILE A 34 3.32 -5.36 -1.59
N TYR A 35 4.24 -4.81 -2.39
CA TYR A 35 5.58 -4.49 -1.93
C TYR A 35 5.72 -2.98 -1.69
N ILE A 36 6.04 -2.59 -0.46
CA ILE A 36 6.25 -1.20 -0.06
C ILE A 36 7.74 -0.99 0.23
N PRO A 37 8.49 -0.33 -0.67
CA PRO A 37 9.87 0.06 -0.41
C PRO A 37 9.99 1.03 0.77
N MET A 38 11.13 1.00 1.48
CA MET A 38 11.45 1.98 2.54
C MET A 38 11.33 3.43 2.02
N THR A 39 11.75 3.68 0.78
CA THR A 39 11.66 4.98 0.12
C THR A 39 10.23 5.51 0.04
N VAL A 40 9.24 4.64 -0.17
CA VAL A 40 7.82 5.03 -0.23
C VAL A 40 7.33 5.47 1.15
N LEU A 41 7.79 4.81 2.22
CA LEU A 41 7.48 5.23 3.58
C LEU A 41 8.10 6.60 3.91
N GLU A 42 9.34 6.84 3.50
CA GLU A 42 10.04 8.12 3.67
C GLU A 42 9.36 9.26 2.92
N GLU A 43 8.98 9.03 1.66
CA GLU A 43 8.25 10.01 0.85
C GLU A 43 6.84 10.27 1.41
N LEU A 44 6.15 9.22 1.88
CA LEU A 44 4.84 9.37 2.51
C LEU A 44 4.97 10.21 3.79
N ASP A 45 6.02 9.99 4.57
CA ASP A 45 6.31 10.76 5.78
C ASP A 45 6.64 12.22 5.48
N ALA A 46 7.43 12.48 4.44
CA ALA A 46 7.66 13.83 3.92
C ALA A 46 6.35 14.48 3.45
N GLY A 47 5.48 13.71 2.79
CA GLY A 47 4.16 14.14 2.30
C GLY A 47 3.17 14.51 3.39
N LYS A 48 3.35 14.04 4.64
CA LYS A 48 2.51 14.44 5.79
C LYS A 48 2.71 15.90 6.21
N LYS A 49 3.78 16.55 5.74
CA LYS A 49 4.13 17.93 6.08
C LYS A 49 3.24 18.92 5.32
N GLY A 50 2.40 19.64 6.08
CA GLY A 50 1.51 20.67 5.55
C GLY A 50 0.04 20.45 5.94
N VAL A 51 -0.82 21.27 5.33
CA VAL A 51 -2.29 21.27 5.49
C VAL A 51 -3.02 21.09 4.15
N SER A 52 -2.29 20.70 3.10
CA SER A 52 -2.87 20.38 1.80
C SER A 52 -3.66 19.08 1.83
N ASP A 53 -4.58 18.92 0.88
CA ASP A 53 -5.34 17.68 0.70
C ASP A 53 -4.43 16.46 0.51
N VAL A 54 -3.29 16.66 -0.17
CA VAL A 54 -2.22 15.66 -0.32
C VAL A 54 -1.66 15.23 1.03
N ALA A 55 -1.41 16.15 1.96
CA ALA A 55 -0.93 15.82 3.30
C ALA A 55 -1.97 15.08 4.13
N ARG A 56 -3.26 15.38 3.93
CA ARG A 56 -4.36 14.62 4.54
C ARG A 56 -4.41 13.19 4.02
N ASN A 57 -4.33 13.04 2.69
CA ASN A 57 -4.32 11.74 2.02
C ASN A 57 -3.10 10.92 2.42
N ALA A 58 -1.91 11.51 2.48
CA ALA A 58 -0.68 10.84 2.94
C ALA A 58 -0.83 10.26 4.35
N ARG A 59 -1.45 11.01 5.28
CA ARG A 59 -1.76 10.52 6.63
C ARG A 59 -2.78 9.37 6.61
N GLN A 60 -3.79 9.45 5.75
CA GLN A 60 -4.78 8.37 5.62
C GLN A 60 -4.16 7.10 5.02
N ALA A 61 -3.37 7.22 3.97
CA ALA A 61 -2.64 6.10 3.36
C ALA A 61 -1.71 5.42 4.37
N SER A 62 -0.96 6.21 5.16
CA SER A 62 -0.09 5.67 6.22
C SER A 62 -0.88 4.83 7.22
N ARG A 63 -2.06 5.32 7.66
CA ARG A 63 -2.94 4.56 8.57
C ARG A 63 -3.46 3.27 7.95
N PHE A 64 -3.78 3.28 6.65
CA PHE A 64 -4.23 2.07 5.96
C PHE A 64 -3.11 1.04 5.84
N ILE A 65 -1.89 1.48 5.55
CA ILE A 65 -0.71 0.60 5.55
C ILE A 65 -0.50 0.00 6.95
N ASP A 66 -0.53 0.83 8.00
CA ASP A 66 -0.38 0.38 9.38
C ASP A 66 -1.47 -0.66 9.75
N GLN A 67 -2.73 -0.41 9.38
CA GLN A 67 -3.83 -1.36 9.59
C GLN A 67 -3.65 -2.67 8.82
N LEU A 68 -3.18 -2.62 7.57
CA LEU A 68 -2.91 -3.82 6.79
C LEU A 68 -1.76 -4.64 7.39
N MET A 69 -0.73 -3.98 7.91
CA MET A 69 0.35 -4.64 8.64
C MET A 69 -0.15 -5.29 9.94
N GLU A 70 -1.05 -4.62 10.67
CA GLU A 70 -1.66 -5.14 11.90
C GLU A 70 -2.55 -6.36 11.65
N HIS A 71 -3.35 -6.38 10.57
CA HIS A 71 -4.17 -7.54 10.20
C HIS A 71 -3.33 -8.76 9.80
N ASN A 72 -2.24 -8.57 9.05
CA ASN A 72 -1.34 -9.66 8.68
C ASN A 72 -0.53 -10.22 9.87
N HIS A 73 -0.42 -9.46 10.97
CA HIS A 73 0.26 -9.91 12.18
C HIS A 73 -0.67 -10.72 13.11
N CYS A 74 -1.97 -10.82 12.80
CA CYS A 74 -2.95 -11.45 13.68
C CYS A 74 -3.14 -12.97 13.45
N ASP A 75 -2.52 -13.55 12.40
CA ASP A 75 -2.60 -15.01 12.12
C ASP A 75 -1.63 -15.87 12.96
N ILE A 76 -1.12 -15.33 14.06
CA ILE A 76 -0.33 -16.03 15.07
C ILE A 76 -1.07 -15.97 16.41
N SER A 77 -2.12 -16.76 16.56
CA SER A 77 -2.75 -17.10 17.85
C SER A 77 -3.40 -18.48 17.78
#